data_AF-A0A965EMI5-F1
#
_entry.id   AF-A0A965EMI5-F1
#
_cell.length_a   1.000
_cell.length_b   1.000
_cell.length_c   1.000
_cell.angle_alpha   90.00
_cell.angle_beta   90.00
_cell.angle_gamma   90.00
#
_symmetry.space_group_name_H-M   'P 1'
#
loop_
_entity.id
_entity.type
_entity.pdbx_description
1 polymer ?
#
loop_
_entity_poly.entity_id
_entity_poly.type
_entity_poly.pdbx_seq_one_letter_code
_entity_poly.pdbx_strand_id
1 'polypeptide(L)'
;MSARVLKTDNARSVTLHMHISAATLFLIVSLIVGDLSLPQTTRGWAGYIGVPLFYTLAVATFFAGIAHIGAVRASLVMNLEPVASIALGFVLLGQVLTPRQLLGAAIVIGAVTAIKWLGVKNR
;
A
#
# COMPACT_ATOMS: atom_id res chain seq x y z
N MET A 1 13.84 14.91 1.07
CA MET A 1 15.02 14.06 1.39
C MET A 1 15.75 13.77 0.08
N SER A 2 16.97 14.28 -0.10
CA SER A 2 17.71 14.23 -1.39
C SER A 2 18.06 12.79 -1.77
N ALA A 3 17.94 12.45 -3.06
CA ALA A 3 18.25 11.13 -3.65
C ALA A 3 19.66 10.60 -3.32
N ARG A 4 20.52 11.43 -2.73
CA ARG A 4 21.86 11.08 -2.22
C ARG A 4 21.85 10.18 -0.99
N VAL A 5 20.84 10.25 -0.12
CA VAL A 5 20.77 9.45 1.14
C VAL A 5 20.44 7.97 0.87
N LEU A 6 19.72 7.68 -0.23
CA LEU A 6 19.32 6.31 -0.60
C LEU A 6 20.49 5.45 -1.13
N LYS A 7 21.67 6.03 -1.35
CA LYS A 7 22.80 5.35 -2.01
C LYS A 7 23.70 4.55 -1.07
N THR A 8 23.54 4.70 0.25
CA THR A 8 24.45 4.12 1.26
C THR A 8 23.75 3.33 2.36
N ASP A 9 22.44 3.43 2.51
CA ASP A 9 21.73 2.80 3.64
C ASP A 9 21.00 1.51 3.25
N ASN A 10 21.12 0.52 4.14
CA ASN A 10 20.34 -0.70 4.12
C ASN A 10 18.85 -0.35 3.97
N ALA A 11 18.17 -0.84 2.93
CA ALA A 11 16.75 -0.55 2.65
C ALA A 11 15.81 -0.80 3.85
N ARG A 12 16.19 -1.76 4.72
CA ARG A 12 15.52 -2.03 6.00
C ARG A 12 15.58 -0.84 6.96
N SER A 13 16.73 -0.19 7.07
CA SER A 13 16.93 1.00 7.91
C SER A 13 16.05 2.15 7.44
N VAL A 14 16.05 2.45 6.13
CA VAL A 14 15.20 3.52 5.57
C VAL A 14 13.72 3.25 5.84
N THR A 15 13.27 2.01 5.66
CA THR A 15 11.89 1.60 5.92
C THR A 15 11.53 1.77 7.40
N LEU A 16 12.42 1.37 8.32
CA LEU A 16 12.20 1.54 9.76
C LEU A 16 12.04 3.02 10.14
N HIS A 17 12.91 3.89 9.64
CA HIS A 17 12.82 5.34 9.90
C HIS A 17 11.52 5.94 9.35
N MET A 18 11.06 5.50 8.17
CA MET A 18 9.77 5.92 7.62
C MET A 18 8.60 5.51 8.53
N HIS A 19 8.60 4.30 9.08
CA HIS A 19 7.51 3.84 9.95
C HIS A 19 7.54 4.48 11.33
N ILE A 20 8.73 4.67 11.91
CA ILE A 20 8.89 5.36 13.21
C ILE A 20 8.44 6.81 13.09
N SER A 21 8.84 7.53 12.03
CA SER A 21 8.41 8.91 11.81
C SER A 21 6.91 9.01 11.56
N ALA A 22 6.32 8.13 10.76
CA ALA A 22 4.88 8.06 10.53
C ALA A 22 4.10 7.78 11.83
N ALA A 23 4.54 6.81 12.64
CA ALA A 23 3.91 6.48 13.93
C ALA A 23 3.99 7.66 14.92
N THR A 24 5.14 8.33 14.97
CA THR A 24 5.34 9.51 15.84
C THR A 24 4.40 10.65 15.43
N LEU A 25 4.32 10.95 14.13
CA LEU A 25 3.42 11.98 13.62
C LEU A 25 1.96 11.62 13.88
N PHE A 26 1.56 10.38 13.65
CA PHE A 26 0.21 9.91 13.92
C PHE A 26 -0.17 10.09 15.40
N LEU A 27 0.73 9.74 16.33
CA LEU A 27 0.50 9.93 17.76
C LEU A 27 0.37 11.41 18.15
N ILE A 28 1.25 12.27 17.64
CA ILE A 28 1.20 13.72 17.90
C ILE A 28 -0.13 14.31 17.43
N VAL A 29 -0.53 14.00 16.19
CA VAL A 29 -1.81 14.50 15.63
C VAL A 29 -2.99 13.95 16.42
N SER A 30 -2.97 12.66 16.79
CA SER A 30 -4.03 12.03 17.56
C SER A 30 -4.20 12.68 18.94
N LEU A 31 -3.10 13.03 19.61
CA LEU A 31 -3.13 13.71 20.90
C LEU A 31 -3.65 15.16 20.80
N ILE A 32 -3.34 15.86 19.70
CA ILE A 32 -3.83 17.23 19.47
C ILE A 32 -5.34 17.24 19.16
N VAL A 33 -5.79 16.30 18.33
CA VAL A 33 -7.22 16.20 17.94
C VAL A 33 -8.06 15.65 19.08
N GLY A 34 -7.49 14.81 19.95
CA GLY A 34 -8.18 14.24 21.11
C GLY A 34 -9.20 13.14 20.76
N ASP A 35 -9.29 12.73 19.50
CA ASP A 35 -10.27 11.75 18.99
C ASP A 35 -9.66 10.35 18.84
N LEU A 36 -8.96 9.88 19.88
CA LEU A 36 -8.42 8.52 19.90
C LEU A 36 -9.53 7.53 20.32
N SER A 37 -10.43 7.22 19.39
CA SER A 37 -11.48 6.23 19.61
C SER A 37 -10.99 4.81 19.29
N LEU A 38 -10.81 4.00 20.33
CA LEU A 38 -10.49 2.57 20.15
C LEU A 38 -11.71 1.80 19.63
N PRO A 39 -11.48 0.70 18.88
CA PRO A 39 -12.58 -0.13 18.40
C PRO A 39 -13.44 -0.65 19.55
N GLN A 40 -14.76 -0.49 19.44
CA GLN A 40 -15.73 -0.96 20.43
C GLN A 40 -16.27 -2.36 20.11
N THR A 41 -15.93 -2.91 18.95
CA THR A 41 -16.49 -4.18 18.46
C THR A 41 -15.38 -5.18 18.17
N THR A 42 -15.70 -6.47 18.30
CA THR A 42 -14.76 -7.57 17.98
C THR A 42 -14.26 -7.51 16.54
N ARG A 43 -15.13 -7.16 15.58
CA ARG A 43 -14.73 -6.95 14.19
C ARG A 43 -13.78 -5.75 14.02
N GLY A 44 -14.03 -4.67 14.77
CA GLY A 44 -13.16 -3.51 14.79
C GLY A 44 -11.77 -3.83 15.33
N TRP A 45 -11.67 -4.64 16.39
CA TRP A 45 -10.39 -5.15 16.89
C TRP A 45 -9.67 -6.06 15.90
N ALA A 46 -10.40 -6.96 15.23
CA ALA A 46 -9.84 -7.81 14.19
C ALA A 46 -9.26 -6.97 13.04
N GLY A 47 -9.93 -5.90 12.62
CA GLY A 47 -9.39 -4.94 11.66
C GLY A 47 -8.18 -4.18 12.19
N TYR A 48 -8.26 -3.66 13.41
CA TYR A 48 -7.20 -2.87 14.05
C TYR A 48 -5.89 -3.65 14.19
N ILE A 49 -5.95 -4.94 14.53
CA ILE A 49 -4.78 -5.82 14.62
C ILE A 49 -4.41 -6.39 13.25
N GLY A 50 -5.40 -6.72 12.42
CA GLY A 50 -5.19 -7.33 11.11
C GLY A 50 -4.43 -6.41 10.16
N VAL A 51 -4.82 -5.13 10.08
CA VAL A 51 -4.18 -4.15 9.18
C VAL A 51 -2.66 -4.09 9.34
N PRO A 52 -2.08 -3.82 10.54
CA PRO A 52 -0.63 -3.76 10.70
C PRO A 52 0.06 -5.12 10.47
N LEU A 53 -0.60 -6.25 10.75
CA LEU A 53 -0.04 -7.57 10.48
C LEU A 53 0.05 -7.86 8.97
N PHE A 54 -1.05 -7.68 8.24
CA PHE A 54 -1.07 -7.86 6.79
C PHE A 54 -0.15 -6.88 6.08
N TYR A 55 -0.09 -5.64 6.55
CA TYR A 55 0.81 -4.64 5.99
C TYR A 55 2.29 -5.00 6.23
N THR A 56 2.66 -5.43 7.43
CA THR A 56 4.02 -5.91 7.72
C THR A 56 4.39 -7.09 6.82
N LEU A 57 3.49 -8.05 6.64
CA LEU A 57 3.67 -9.19 5.74
C LEU A 57 3.83 -8.75 4.28
N ALA A 58 3.01 -7.79 3.82
CA ALA A 58 3.07 -7.24 2.47
C ALA A 58 4.42 -6.55 2.20
N VAL A 59 4.91 -5.75 3.14
CA VAL A 59 6.23 -5.08 3.01
C VAL A 59 7.37 -6.11 3.02
N ALA A 60 7.31 -7.11 3.90
CA ALA A 60 8.33 -8.17 3.95
C ALA A 60 8.37 -8.99 2.64
N THR A 61 7.21 -9.40 2.14
CA THR A 61 7.08 -10.14 0.88
C THR A 61 7.44 -9.27 -0.33
N PHE A 62 7.18 -7.96 -0.30
CA PHE A 62 7.62 -7.04 -1.33
C PHE A 62 9.14 -6.97 -1.43
N PHE A 63 9.85 -6.81 -0.31
CA PHE A 63 11.32 -6.81 -0.32
C PHE A 63 11.90 -8.17 -0.73
N ALA A 64 11.28 -9.28 -0.30
CA ALA A 64 11.64 -10.60 -0.79
C ALA A 64 11.42 -10.73 -2.31
N GLY A 65 10.29 -10.24 -2.81
CA GLY A 65 9.97 -10.20 -4.24
C GLY A 65 11.00 -9.40 -5.03
N ILE A 66 11.40 -8.22 -4.55
CA ILE A 66 12.48 -7.44 -5.18
C ILE A 66 13.75 -8.26 -5.29
N ALA A 67 14.13 -9.02 -4.26
CA ALA A 67 15.33 -9.86 -4.28
C ALA A 67 15.23 -11.00 -5.33
N HIS A 68 14.03 -11.50 -5.62
CA HIS A 68 13.82 -12.60 -6.58
C HIS A 68 13.62 -12.14 -8.03
N ILE A 69 12.82 -11.10 -8.28
CA ILE A 69 12.42 -10.68 -9.63
C ILE A 69 12.95 -9.30 -10.04
N GLY A 70 13.67 -8.62 -9.15
CA GLY A 70 14.22 -7.28 -9.36
C GLY A 70 13.19 -6.16 -9.19
N ALA A 71 13.69 -4.96 -8.86
CA ALA A 71 12.87 -3.81 -8.49
C ALA A 71 11.87 -3.38 -9.59
N VAL A 72 12.26 -3.47 -10.87
CA VAL A 72 11.39 -3.08 -11.98
C VAL A 72 10.21 -4.04 -12.14
N ARG A 73 10.41 -5.35 -12.01
CA ARG A 73 9.30 -6.30 -12.11
C ARG A 73 8.40 -6.22 -10.88
N ALA A 74 8.98 -6.05 -9.70
CA ALA A 74 8.23 -5.85 -8.46
C ALA A 74 7.34 -4.59 -8.52
N SER A 75 7.83 -3.47 -9.07
CA SER A 75 7.01 -2.26 -9.23
C SER A 75 5.87 -2.45 -10.24
N LEU A 76 6.07 -3.24 -11.31
CA LEU A 76 4.99 -3.60 -12.23
C LEU A 76 3.91 -4.44 -11.53
N VAL A 77 4.26 -5.29 -10.56
CA VAL A 77 3.28 -6.04 -9.75
C VAL A 77 2.49 -5.10 -8.84
N MET A 78 3.13 -4.10 -8.21
CA MET A 78 2.43 -3.11 -7.38
C MET A 78 1.38 -2.31 -8.15
N ASN A 79 1.56 -2.11 -9.45
CA ASN A 79 0.52 -1.47 -10.27
C ASN A 79 -0.79 -2.29 -10.33
N LEU A 80 -0.79 -3.58 -9.96
CA LEU A 80 -2.00 -4.39 -9.85
C LEU A 80 -2.74 -4.22 -8.52
N GLU A 81 -2.15 -3.50 -7.55
CA GLU A 81 -2.75 -3.23 -6.26
C GLU A 81 -4.17 -2.66 -6.36
N PRO A 82 -4.50 -1.70 -7.25
CA PRO A 82 -5.86 -1.18 -7.35
C PRO A 82 -6.88 -2.27 -7.72
N VAL A 83 -6.50 -3.18 -8.62
CA VAL A 83 -7.37 -4.29 -9.05
C VAL A 83 -7.59 -5.27 -7.91
N ALA A 84 -6.53 -5.63 -7.20
CA ALA A 84 -6.60 -6.52 -6.05
C ALA A 84 -7.45 -5.90 -4.92
N SER A 85 -7.26 -4.62 -4.64
CA SER A 85 -8.04 -3.88 -3.64
C SER A 85 -9.53 -3.84 -3.97
N ILE A 86 -9.89 -3.60 -5.24
CA ILE A 86 -11.30 -3.64 -5.68
C ILE A 86 -11.89 -5.05 -5.50
N ALA A 87 -11.17 -6.08 -5.94
CA ALA A 87 -11.63 -7.47 -5.82
C ALA A 87 -11.81 -7.88 -4.34
N LEU A 88 -10.86 -7.53 -3.48
CA LEU A 88 -10.94 -7.81 -2.05
C LEU A 88 -12.04 -6.99 -1.36
N GLY A 89 -12.27 -5.74 -1.75
CA GLY A 89 -13.39 -4.93 -1.26
C GLY A 89 -14.74 -5.54 -1.59
N PHE A 90 -14.89 -6.08 -2.80
CA PHE A 90 -16.10 -6.80 -3.19
C PHE A 90 -16.27 -8.11 -2.40
N VAL A 91 -15.24 -8.96 -2.33
CA VAL A 91 -15.32 -10.30 -1.72
C VAL A 91 -15.40 -10.26 -0.20
N LEU A 92 -14.55 -9.45 0.46
CA LEU A 92 -14.42 -9.44 1.92
C LEU A 92 -15.38 -8.45 2.59
N LEU A 93 -15.63 -7.30 1.96
CA LEU A 93 -16.47 -6.24 2.54
C LEU A 93 -17.88 -6.19 1.91
N GLY A 94 -18.15 -6.97 0.86
CA GLY A 94 -19.44 -6.95 0.16
C GLY A 94 -19.71 -5.62 -0.55
N GLN A 95 -18.67 -4.85 -0.88
CA GLN A 95 -18.81 -3.52 -1.47
C GLN A 95 -19.35 -3.60 -2.90
N VAL A 96 -20.54 -3.04 -3.13
CA VAL A 96 -21.08 -2.86 -4.48
C VAL A 96 -20.63 -1.50 -5.01
N LEU A 97 -19.88 -1.53 -6.11
CA LEU A 97 -19.40 -0.31 -6.75
C LEU A 97 -20.55 0.37 -7.49
N THR A 98 -20.72 1.67 -7.22
CA THR A 98 -21.61 2.51 -7.99
C THR A 98 -21.08 2.69 -9.44
N PRO A 99 -21.94 3.06 -10.41
CA PRO A 99 -21.50 3.30 -11.78
C PRO A 99 -20.36 4.33 -11.89
N ARG A 100 -20.35 5.35 -11.03
CA ARG A 100 -19.27 6.35 -10.97
C ARG A 100 -17.95 5.76 -10.46
N GLN A 101 -18.00 4.86 -9.48
CA GLN A 101 -16.80 4.15 -9.00
C GLN A 101 -16.27 3.16 -10.04
N LEU A 102 -17.15 2.52 -10.82
CA LEU A 102 -16.75 1.67 -11.94
C LEU A 102 -16.03 2.47 -13.03
N LEU A 103 -16.49 3.68 -13.35
CA LEU A 103 -15.77 4.58 -14.27
C LEU A 103 -14.39 4.95 -13.72
N GLY A 104 -14.28 5.30 -12.44
CA GLY A 104 -13.00 5.57 -11.80
C GLY A 104 -12.06 4.36 -11.83
N ALA A 105 -12.58 3.16 -11.52
CA ALA A 105 -11.84 1.91 -11.60
C ALA A 105 -11.34 1.64 -13.03
N ALA A 106 -12.19 1.83 -14.04
CA ALA A 106 -11.82 1.65 -15.44
C ALA A 106 -10.68 2.60 -15.86
N ILE A 107 -10.71 3.86 -15.41
CA ILE A 107 -9.64 4.83 -15.68
C ILE A 107 -8.32 4.38 -15.06
N VAL A 108 -8.33 3.96 -13.78
CA VAL A 108 -7.13 3.49 -13.07
C VAL A 108 -6.54 2.26 -13.75
N ILE A 109 -7.36 1.28 -14.09
CA ILE A 109 -6.94 0.06 -14.80
C ILE A 109 -6.36 0.43 -16.17
N GLY A 110 -7.04 1.29 -16.93
CA GLY A 110 -6.57 1.76 -18.22
C GLY A 110 -5.19 2.43 -18.14
N ALA A 111 -4.99 3.32 -17.17
CA ALA A 111 -3.71 4.01 -16.95
C ALA A 111 -2.58 3.03 -16.60
N VAL A 112 -2.82 2.11 -15.66
CA VAL A 112 -1.86 1.06 -15.30
C VAL A 112 -1.46 0.23 -16.51
N THR A 113 -2.45 -0.20 -17.30
CA THR A 113 -2.22 -1.06 -18.46
C THR A 113 -1.44 -0.33 -19.55
N ALA A 114 -1.76 0.96 -19.78
CA ALA A 114 -1.04 1.81 -20.72
C ALA A 114 0.43 2.02 -20.32
N ILE A 115 0.70 2.32 -19.04
CA ILE A 115 2.07 2.48 -18.52
C ILE A 115 2.87 1.19 -18.70
N LYS A 116 2.27 0.03 -18.38
CA LYS A 116 2.90 -1.28 -18.58
C LYS A 116 3.22 -1.53 -20.05
N TRP A 117 2.27 -1.25 -20.95
CA TRP A 117 2.43 -1.50 -22.38
C TRP A 117 3.53 -0.60 -23.00
N LEU A 118 3.55 0.68 -22.64
CA LEU A 118 4.59 1.61 -23.07
C LEU A 118 5.97 1.23 -22.51
N GLY A 119 6.05 0.75 -21.26
CA GLY A 119 7.29 0.28 -20.65
C GLY A 119 7.85 -1.01 -21.27
N VAL A 120 7.00 -1.86 -21.86
CA VAL A 120 7.42 -3.06 -22.62
C VAL A 120 7.90 -2.67 -24.02
N LYS A 121 7.26 -1.70 -24.66
CA LYS A 121 7.63 -1.25 -26.02
C LYS A 121 8.94 -0.47 -26.08
N ASN A 122 9.35 0.16 -24.98
CA ASN A 122 10.57 0.97 -24.88
C ASN A 122 11.81 0.20 -24.36
N ARG A 123 11.76 -1.13 -24.37
CA ARG A 123 12.87 -2.05 -24.07
C ARG A 123 13.16 -2.91 -25.28
#